data_AF-B8ELT1-F1
#
_entry.id   AF-B8ELT1-F1
#
_cell.length_a   1.000
_cell.length_b   1.000
_cell.length_c   1.000
_cell.angle_alpha   90.00
_cell.angle_beta   90.00
_cell.angle_gamma   90.00
#
_symmetry.space_group_name_H-M   'P 1'
#
loop_
_entity.id
_entity.type
_entity.pdbx_description
1 polymer ?
#
loop_
_entity_poly.entity_id
_entity_poly.type
_entity_poly.pdbx_seq_one_letter_code
_entity_poly.pdbx_strand_id
1 'polypeptide(L)' 'MTVAELLEELAKLPKDAVVLMDNGGGLSLVAGVDFVADQGPGAPAEVILLPSMDE' A
#
# COMPACT_ATOMS: atom_id res chain seq x y z
N MET A 1 -4.77 12.98 -0.76
CA MET A 1 -3.60 12.13 -0.50
C MET A 1 -3.13 11.56 -1.82
N THR A 2 -1.93 11.89 -2.24
CA THR A 2 -1.25 11.27 -3.37
C THR A 2 -0.59 9.97 -2.92
N VAL A 3 -0.22 9.13 -3.88
CA VAL A 3 0.62 7.95 -3.64
C VAL A 3 1.93 8.31 -2.90
N ALA A 4 2.56 9.42 -3.29
CA ALA A 4 3.81 9.87 -2.67
C ALA A 4 3.61 10.23 -1.20
N GLU A 5 2.53 10.96 -0.88
CA GLU A 5 2.18 11.31 0.51
C GLU A 5 1.90 10.06 1.36
N LEU A 6 1.24 9.03 0.80
CA LEU A 6 1.01 7.77 1.51
C LEU A 6 2.33 7.06 1.85
N LEU A 7 3.24 6.96 0.87
CA LEU A 7 4.54 6.32 1.08
C LEU A 7 5.38 7.07 2.13
N GLU A 8 5.32 8.40 2.13
CA GLU A 8 5.98 9.22 3.15
C GLU A 8 5.42 8.98 4.56
N GLU A 9 4.09 8.85 4.70
CA GLU A 9 3.48 8.52 5.99
C GLU A 9 3.82 7.10 6.46
N LEU A 10 3.80 6.12 5.55
CA LEU A 10 4.18 4.74 5.86
C LEU A 10 5.65 4.65 6.29
N ALA A 11 6.53 5.44 5.68
CA ALA A 11 7.95 5.49 6.04
C ALA A 11 8.22 6.09 7.43
N LYS A 12 7.28 6.85 8.01
CA LYS A 12 7.37 7.40 9.37
C LYS A 12 7.00 6.38 10.45
N LEU A 13 6.38 5.25 10.07
CA LEU A 13 5.96 4.24 11.02
C LEU A 13 7.16 3.48 11.62
N PRO A 14 7.04 2.99 12.86
CA PRO A 14 8.00 2.07 13.45
C PRO A 14 8.26 0.85 12.54
N LYS A 15 9.47 0.28 12.58
CA LYS A 15 9.83 -0.87 11.73
C LYS A 15 9.01 -2.13 12.02
N ASP A 16 8.42 -2.21 13.20
CA ASP A 16 7.53 -3.26 13.69
C ASP A 16 6.04 -2.91 13.54
N ALA A 17 5.72 -1.76 12.94
CA ALA A 17 4.35 -1.39 12.68
C ALA A 17 3.73 -2.30 11.62
N VAL A 18 2.51 -2.73 11.90
CA VAL A 18 1.72 -3.58 11.02
C VAL A 18 0.67 -2.74 10.32
N VAL A 19 0.65 -2.78 8.97
CA VAL A 19 -0.36 -2.09 8.17
C VAL A 19 -1.51 -3.06 7.89
N LEU A 20 -2.72 -2.63 8.26
CA LEU A 20 -3.95 -3.38 8.06
C LEU A 20 -4.84 -2.64 7.06
N MET A 21 -5.46 -3.38 6.16
CA MET A 21 -6.42 -2.88 5.19
C MET A 21 -7.81 -3.44 5.48
N ASP A 22 -8.81 -2.57 5.53
CA ASP A 22 -10.21 -2.99 5.61
C ASP A 22 -10.67 -3.54 4.26
N ASN A 23 -11.23 -4.75 4.26
CA ASN A 23 -11.74 -5.42 3.06
C ASN A 23 -13.27 -5.63 3.07
N GLY A 24 -13.98 -4.97 3.99
CA GLY A 24 -15.44 -5.10 4.17
C GLY A 24 -15.89 -6.36 4.92
N GLY A 25 -15.00 -7.36 5.07
CA GLY A 25 -15.19 -8.54 5.92
C GLY A 25 -14.34 -8.53 7.20
N GLY A 26 -13.48 -7.53 7.36
CA GLY A 26 -12.55 -7.39 8.47
C GLY A 26 -11.25 -6.70 8.05
N LEU A 27 -10.21 -6.87 8.85
CA LEU A 27 -8.89 -6.32 8.60
C LEU A 27 -7.97 -7.40 8.00
N SER A 28 -7.31 -7.08 6.90
CA SER A 28 -6.29 -7.92 6.26
C SER A 28 -4.91 -7.30 6.46
N LEU A 29 -3.93 -8.16 6.74
CA LEU A 29 -2.52 -7.76 6.78
C LEU A 29 -2.04 -7.37 5.38
N VAL A 30 -1.36 -6.23 5.26
CA VAL A 30 -0.62 -5.86 4.05
C VAL A 30 0.77 -6.48 4.12
N ALA A 31 1.07 -7.42 3.23
CA ALA A 31 2.37 -8.10 3.16
C ALA A 31 3.36 -7.42 2.20
N GLY A 32 2.87 -6.56 1.31
CA GLY A 32 3.71 -5.87 0.34
C GLY A 32 3.07 -4.60 -0.20
N VAL A 33 3.92 -3.69 -0.66
CA VAL A 33 3.53 -2.45 -1.33
C VAL A 33 4.35 -2.36 -2.61
N ASP A 34 3.68 -2.47 -3.75
CA ASP A 34 4.30 -2.30 -5.07
C ASP A 34 3.94 -0.93 -5.65
N PHE A 35 4.95 -0.22 -6.14
CA PHE A 35 4.76 1.05 -6.83
C PHE A 35 4.92 0.84 -8.34
N VAL A 36 3.90 1.24 -9.09
CA VAL A 36 3.88 1.19 -10.54
C VAL A 36 3.93 2.62 -11.07
N ALA A 37 5.10 3.00 -11.60
CA ALA A 37 5.28 4.29 -12.24
C ALA A 37 4.52 4.35 -13.58
N ASP A 38 3.94 5.52 -13.88
CA ASP A 38 3.19 5.92 -15.09
C ASP A 38 3.14 4.86 -16.20
N GLN A 39 1.99 4.20 -16.35
CA GLN A 39 1.72 3.20 -17.38
C GLN A 39 1.45 3.81 -18.77
N GLY A 40 2.18 4.87 -19.14
CA GLY A 40 2.06 5.56 -20.44
C GLY A 40 1.41 6.94 -20.38
N PRO A 41 1.22 7.61 -21.54
CA PRO A 41 0.79 9.01 -21.59
C PRO A 41 -0.58 9.22 -20.93
N GLY A 42 -0.58 9.87 -19.76
CA GLY A 42 -1.80 10.23 -19.01
C GLY A 42 -2.28 9.18 -17.99
N ALA A 43 -1.59 8.04 -17.85
CA ALA A 43 -1.88 7.09 -16.79
C ALA A 43 -1.18 7.54 -15.49
N PRO A 44 -1.90 7.77 -14.38
CA PRO A 44 -1.29 8.16 -13.11
C PRO A 44 -0.51 7.00 -12.51
N ALA A 45 0.51 7.31 -11.71
CA ALA A 45 1.21 6.32 -10.90
C ALA A 45 0.27 5.60 -9.92
N GLU A 46 0.51 4.31 -9.72
CA GLU A 46 -0.32 3.43 -8.89
C GLU A 46 0.49 2.82 -7.74
N VAL A 47 -0.21 2.51 -6.64
CA VAL A 47 0.31 1.68 -5.56
C VAL A 47 -0.61 0.49 -5.39
N ILE A 48 -0.01 -0.70 -5.41
CA ILE A 48 -0.70 -1.97 -5.21
C ILE A 48 -0.36 -2.46 -3.81
N LEU A 49 -1.39 -2.59 -2.97
CA LEU A 49 -1.25 -3.21 -1.65
C LEU A 49 -1.51 -4.71 -1.80
N LEU A 50 -0.50 -5.52 -1.50
CA LEU A 50 -0.59 -6.96 -1.57
C LEU A 50 -1.04 -7.50 -0.22
N PRO A 51 -2.21 -8.18 -0.13
CA PRO A 51 -2.62 -8.81 1.10
C PRO A 51 -1.69 -9.99 1.44
N SER A 52 -1.48 -10.24 2.72
CA SER A 52 -0.85 -11.47 3.18
C SER A 52 -1.72 -12.66 2.81
N MET A 53 -1.14 -13.66 2.16
CA MET A 53 -1.79 -14.96 1.92
C MET A 53 -1.41 -16.02 2.96
N ASP A 54 -0.57 -15.67 3.94
CA ASP A 54 -0.32 -16.53 5.09
C ASP A 54 -1.56 -16.52 6.00
N GLU A 55 -2.20 -17.70 6.13
CA GLU A 55 -3.20 -18.03 7.15
C GLU A 55 -2.57 -18.28 8.53
#